data_AF-K9UUP2-F1
#
_entry.id   AF-K9UUP2-F1
#
_cell.length_a   1.000
_cell.length_b   1.000
_cell.length_c   1.000
_cell.angle_alpha   90.00
_cell.angle_beta   90.00
_cell.angle_gamma   90.00
#
_symmetry.space_group_name_H-M   'P 1'
#
loop_
_entity.id
_entity.type
_entity.pdbx_description
1 polymer ?
#
loop_
_entity_poly.entity_id
_entity_poly.type
_entity_poly.pdbx_seq_one_letter_code
_entity_poly.pdbx_strand_id
1 'polypeptide(L)' 'MPFITVQIAKGHSVEKKREIAKAITDALVSTMGTKAEWVTIHIDEFER' A
#
# COMPACT_ATOMS: atom_id res chain seq x y z
N MET A 1 -7.24 -7.84 10.06
CA MET A 1 -5.83 -7.52 9.74
C MET A 1 -5.68 -7.58 8.23
N PRO A 2 -5.79 -6.44 7.51
CA PRO A 2 -5.68 -6.42 6.07
C PRO A 2 -4.23 -6.62 5.60
N PHE A 3 -4.05 -7.49 4.63
CA PHE A 3 -2.79 -7.69 3.91
C PHE A 3 -3.04 -7.44 2.43
N ILE A 4 -2.32 -6.47 1.84
CA ILE A 4 -2.50 -6.06 0.46
C ILE A 4 -1.14 -6.13 -0.24
N THR A 5 -1.09 -6.82 -1.37
CA THR A 5 0.05 -6.75 -2.29
C THR A 5 -0.27 -5.79 -3.44
N VAL A 6 0.59 -4.81 -3.65
CA VAL A 6 0.53 -3.89 -4.79
C VAL A 6 1.64 -4.26 -5.75
N GLN A 7 1.27 -4.80 -6.91
CA GLN A 7 2.23 -5.10 -7.98
C GLN A 7 2.33 -3.90 -8.92
N ILE A 8 3.53 -3.33 -9.04
CA ILE A 8 3.81 -2.18 -9.92
C ILE A 8 5.09 -2.41 -10.73
N ALA A 9 5.20 -1.76 -11.89
CA ALA A 9 6.44 -1.77 -12.64
C ALA A 9 7.55 -0.99 -11.90
N LYS A 10 8.80 -1.41 -12.06
CA LYS A 10 9.96 -0.65 -11.56
C LYS A 10 10.03 0.75 -12.18
N GLY A 11 10.72 1.67 -11.50
CA GLY A 11 11.01 3.03 -11.98
C GLY A 11 10.24 4.15 -11.27
N HIS A 12 9.42 3.81 -10.28
CA HIS A 12 8.75 4.80 -9.42
C HIS A 12 9.64 5.23 -8.25
N SER A 13 9.59 6.53 -7.92
CA SER A 13 10.32 7.07 -6.77
C SER A 13 9.77 6.54 -5.44
N VAL A 14 10.59 6.60 -4.40
CA VAL A 14 10.23 6.14 -3.05
C VAL A 14 9.07 6.98 -2.48
N GLU A 15 9.04 8.27 -2.78
CA GLU A 15 7.98 9.20 -2.36
C GLU A 15 6.62 8.73 -2.87
N LYS A 16 6.55 8.35 -4.15
CA LYS A 16 5.31 7.89 -4.77
C LYS A 16 4.83 6.55 -4.21
N LYS A 17 5.76 5.66 -3.84
CA LYS A 17 5.46 4.41 -3.12
C LYS A 17 4.91 4.68 -1.71
N ARG A 18 5.43 5.71 -1.02
CA ARG A 18 4.90 6.13 0.29
C ARG A 18 3.49 6.72 0.17
N GLU A 19 3.26 7.56 -0.84
CA GLU A 19 1.94 8.13 -1.13
C GLU A 19 0.90 7.04 -1.36
N ILE A 20 1.21 6.02 -2.16
CA ILE A 20 0.28 4.92 -2.44
C ILE A 20 0.01 4.07 -1.20
N ALA A 21 1.06 3.76 -0.41
CA ALA A 21 0.90 2.99 0.82
C ALA A 21 0.00 3.73 1.83
N LYS A 22 0.16 5.05 1.96
CA LYS A 22 -0.70 5.89 2.80
C LYS A 22 -2.14 5.89 2.30
N ALA A 23 -2.35 6.15 1.00
CA ALA A 23 -3.70 6.21 0.42
C ALA A 23 -4.47 4.88 0.60
N ILE A 24 -3.79 3.75 0.41
CA ILE A 24 -4.41 2.42 0.61
C ILE A 24 -4.72 2.19 2.09
N THR A 25 -3.81 2.56 2.99
CA THR A 25 -4.02 2.44 4.44
C THR A 25 -5.23 3.26 4.89
N ASP A 26 -5.31 4.54 4.48
CA ASP A 26 -6.43 5.43 4.82
C ASP A 26 -7.77 4.89 4.30
N ALA A 27 -7.77 4.32 3.08
CA ALA A 27 -8.95 3.67 2.51
C ALA A 27 -9.39 2.45 3.36
N LEU A 28 -8.45 1.62 3.82
CA LEU A 28 -8.77 0.45 4.63
C LEU A 28 -9.28 0.82 6.02
N VAL A 29 -8.65 1.81 6.66
CA VAL A 29 -9.07 2.32 7.97
C VAL A 29 -10.49 2.89 7.88
N SER A 30 -10.77 3.73 6.88
CA SER A 30 -12.08 4.37 6.71
C SER A 30 -13.20 3.41 6.31
N THR A 31 -12.91 2.37 5.51
CA THR A 31 -13.93 1.44 5.01
C THR A 31 -14.15 0.23 5.91
N MET A 32 -13.10 -0.33 6.50
CA MET A 32 -13.18 -1.55 7.30
C MET A 32 -13.18 -1.29 8.82
N GLY A 33 -12.95 -0.04 9.26
CA GLY A 33 -12.82 0.29 10.68
C GLY A 33 -11.61 -0.38 11.36
N THR A 34 -10.64 -0.86 10.56
CA THR A 34 -9.39 -1.43 11.09
C THR A 34 -8.49 -0.30 11.60
N LYS A 35 -7.56 -0.64 12.49
CA LYS A 35 -6.50 0.28 12.87
C LYS A 35 -5.36 0.28 11.86
N ALA A 36 -4.69 1.42 11.71
CA ALA A 36 -3.59 1.58 10.75
C ALA A 36 -2.42 0.63 11.03
N GLU A 37 -2.11 0.38 12.31
CA GLU A 37 -1.05 -0.56 12.73
C GLU A 37 -1.33 -2.02 12.38
N TRP A 38 -2.54 -2.36 11.94
CA TRP A 38 -2.93 -3.70 11.50
C TRP A 38 -2.95 -3.87 9.98
N VAL A 39 -2.64 -2.81 9.24
CA VAL A 39 -2.59 -2.82 7.78
C VAL A 39 -1.16 -3.13 7.34
N THR A 40 -1.00 -4.18 6.54
CA THR A 40 0.28 -4.48 5.89
C THR A 40 0.15 -4.25 4.39
N ILE A 41 0.99 -3.35 3.86
CA ILE A 41 1.13 -3.10 2.42
C ILE A 41 2.45 -3.69 1.95
N HIS A 42 2.39 -4.69 1.09
CA HIS A 42 3.54 -5.27 0.40
C HIS A 42 3.60 -4.70 -1.02
N ILE A 43 4.64 -3.94 -1.34
CA ILE A 43 4.85 -3.41 -2.70
C ILE A 43 5.83 -4.34 -3.41
N ASP A 44 5.36 -4.99 -4.47
CA ASP A 44 6.14 -5.90 -5.30
C ASP A 44 6.42 -5.24 -6.65
N GLU A 45 7.68 -5.15 -7.02
CA GLU A 45 8.13 -4.44 -8.21
C GLU A 45 8.65 -5.40 -9.27
N PHE A 46 8.03 -5.38 -10.45
CA PHE A 46 8.41 -6.23 -11.58
C PHE A 46 9.03 -5.44 -12.74
N GLU A 47 9.88 -6.11 -13.53
CA GLU A 47 10.35 -5.59 -14.82
C GLU A 47 9.31 -5.90 -15.89
N ARG A 48 9.01 -4.91 -16.73
CA ARG A 48 7.99 -4.97 -17.78
C ARG A 48 8.63 -5.02 -19.16
#